data_AF-A0A0K1EF44-F1
#
_entry.id   AF-A0A0K1EF44-F1
#
_cell.length_a   1.000
_cell.length_b   1.000
_cell.length_c   1.000
_cell.angle_alpha   90.00
_cell.angle_beta   90.00
_cell.angle_gamma   90.00
#
_symmetry.space_group_name_H-M   'P 1'
#
loop_
_entity.id
_entity.type
_entity.pdbx_description
1 polymer ?
#
loop_
_entity_poly.entity_id
_entity_poly.type
_entity_poly.pdbx_seq_one_letter_code
_entity_poly.pdbx_strand_id
1 'polypeptide(L)'
;MSGLSRLNRAEMRDIAQQLIRALQDRAAAGPPEAALDEFIPLLTAVSARLNGHVDGGEVADAARRTQLVQLDEADDDVDTWLRHVESYLEVEALRRTGDLQGAVKALQAQAFPDGLEPIRAYVPDENRYCRTALSVLGSAEHAPTVLAIRLPSDWLTQWAAAIEESEAAFAAASKARLARSQHVNHALDAQGEFVEVARRLRRYVQSRASSRDKARVAEGEMLLSPLTVPLKKLRTEARARATLREKAAQTMSAGQVALEGPTESAEAARGPEEGSADRVSGPVSSRAPVSTKAPLSQSAPL
;
A
#
# COMPACT_ATOMS: atom_id res chain seq x y z
N MET A 1 31.02 -2.63 0.96
CA MET A 1 29.55 -2.68 0.88
C MET A 1 29.10 -2.90 -0.56
N SER A 2 28.56 -4.08 -0.87
CA SER A 2 28.13 -4.47 -2.22
C SER A 2 26.93 -3.63 -2.66
N GLY A 3 27.04 -2.88 -3.76
CA GLY A 3 25.90 -2.13 -4.32
C GLY A 3 24.85 -3.03 -4.98
N LEU A 4 25.04 -4.36 -4.96
CA LEU A 4 24.15 -5.33 -5.60
C LEU A 4 22.73 -5.28 -5.04
N SER A 5 22.56 -5.03 -3.74
CA SER A 5 21.24 -4.91 -3.12
C SER A 5 20.47 -3.65 -3.53
N ARG A 6 21.11 -2.72 -4.26
CA ARG A 6 20.47 -1.50 -4.78
C ARG A 6 19.92 -1.66 -6.20
N LEU A 7 20.22 -2.78 -6.86
CA LEU A 7 19.64 -3.09 -8.17
C LEU A 7 18.17 -3.42 -8.00
N ASN A 8 17.34 -2.97 -8.93
CA ASN A 8 15.95 -3.40 -8.98
C ASN A 8 15.85 -4.83 -9.55
N ARG A 9 14.68 -5.47 -9.41
CA ARG A 9 14.48 -6.88 -9.80
C ARG A 9 14.65 -7.12 -11.29
N ALA A 10 14.17 -6.20 -12.13
CA ALA A 10 14.33 -6.28 -13.58
C ALA A 10 15.82 -6.17 -13.97
N GLU A 11 16.58 -5.28 -13.34
CA GLU A 11 18.02 -5.18 -13.52
C GLU A 11 18.74 -6.45 -13.08
N MET A 12 18.39 -7.03 -11.91
CA MET A 12 18.97 -8.29 -11.45
C MET A 12 18.69 -9.44 -12.43
N ARG A 13 17.47 -9.52 -12.97
CA ARG A 13 17.06 -10.48 -13.99
C ARG A 13 17.90 -10.34 -15.25
N ASP A 14 17.99 -9.14 -15.79
CA ASP A 14 18.71 -8.86 -17.04
C ASP A 14 20.21 -9.17 -16.87
N ILE A 15 20.79 -8.81 -15.71
CA ILE A 15 22.17 -9.13 -15.37
C ILE A 15 22.35 -10.65 -15.25
N ALA A 16 21.45 -11.38 -14.59
CA ALA A 16 21.53 -12.83 -14.48
C ALA A 16 21.52 -13.49 -15.86
N GLN A 17 20.63 -13.07 -16.76
CA GLN A 17 20.57 -13.58 -18.14
C GLN A 17 21.86 -13.28 -18.92
N GLN A 18 22.41 -12.07 -18.79
CA GLN A 18 23.68 -11.71 -19.42
C GLN A 18 24.86 -12.51 -18.88
N LEU A 19 24.92 -12.78 -17.57
CA LEU A 19 25.94 -13.63 -16.95
C LEU A 19 25.82 -15.08 -17.41
N ILE A 20 24.60 -15.62 -17.50
CA ILE A 20 24.36 -16.99 -18.01
C ILE A 20 24.91 -17.11 -19.44
N ARG A 21 24.56 -16.17 -20.33
CA ARG A 21 25.05 -16.15 -21.70
C ARG A 21 26.58 -16.08 -21.75
N ALA A 22 27.18 -15.14 -21.02
CA ALA A 22 28.63 -14.99 -21.00
C ALA A 22 29.36 -16.25 -20.48
N LEU A 23 28.81 -16.94 -19.48
CA LEU A 23 29.37 -18.19 -18.96
C LEU A 23 29.18 -19.36 -19.95
N GLN A 24 28.03 -19.45 -20.61
CA GLN A 24 27.77 -20.45 -21.64
C GLN A 24 28.67 -20.27 -22.87
N ASP A 25 28.82 -19.04 -23.35
CA ASP A 25 29.71 -18.70 -24.47
C ASP A 25 31.16 -19.07 -24.14
N ARG A 26 31.59 -18.79 -22.90
CA ARG A 26 32.92 -19.18 -22.40
C ARG A 26 33.08 -20.69 -22.30
N ALA A 27 32.08 -21.42 -21.79
CA ALA A 27 32.12 -22.86 -21.69
C ALA A 27 32.17 -23.56 -23.07
N ALA A 28 31.54 -22.95 -24.08
CA ALA A 28 31.55 -23.44 -25.45
C ALA A 28 32.88 -23.16 -26.19
N ALA A 29 33.52 -22.00 -25.94
CA ALA A 29 34.72 -21.57 -26.65
C ALA A 29 36.04 -21.91 -25.92
N GLY A 30 35.99 -22.14 -24.61
CA GLY A 30 37.16 -22.29 -23.75
C GLY A 30 37.37 -23.70 -23.19
N PRO A 31 38.47 -23.93 -22.46
CA PRO A 31 38.71 -25.19 -21.77
C PRO A 31 37.67 -25.40 -20.64
N PRO A 32 37.30 -26.65 -20.33
CA PRO A 32 36.32 -26.94 -19.28
C PRO A 32 36.81 -26.40 -17.92
N GLU A 33 35.95 -25.66 -17.22
CA GLU A 33 36.20 -25.16 -15.87
C GLU A 33 34.99 -25.45 -14.99
N ALA A 34 34.89 -26.68 -14.48
CA ALA A 34 33.72 -27.18 -13.75
C ALA A 34 33.24 -26.24 -12.61
N ALA A 35 34.16 -25.62 -11.88
CA ALA A 35 33.83 -24.71 -10.79
C ALA A 35 33.26 -23.35 -11.25
N LEU A 36 33.58 -22.91 -12.47
CA LEU A 36 32.95 -21.75 -13.09
C LEU A 36 31.60 -22.13 -13.72
N ASP A 37 31.55 -23.30 -14.34
CA ASP A 37 30.37 -23.83 -15.03
C ASP A 37 29.23 -24.16 -14.04
N GLU A 38 29.54 -24.47 -12.77
CA GLU A 38 28.55 -24.66 -11.67
C GLU A 38 27.67 -23.41 -11.43
N PHE A 39 28.15 -22.21 -11.79
CA PHE A 39 27.35 -20.99 -11.65
C PHE A 39 26.22 -20.88 -12.68
N ILE A 40 26.29 -21.61 -13.80
CA ILE A 40 25.26 -21.60 -14.85
C ILE A 40 23.91 -22.10 -14.32
N PRO A 41 23.78 -23.31 -13.72
CA PRO A 41 22.50 -23.75 -13.16
C PRO A 41 22.02 -22.88 -12.00
N LEU A 42 22.92 -22.37 -11.16
CA LEU A 42 22.57 -21.47 -10.04
C LEU A 42 21.96 -20.15 -10.53
N LEU A 43 22.60 -19.50 -11.51
CA LEU A 43 22.08 -18.28 -12.12
C LEU A 43 20.79 -18.54 -12.90
N THR A 44 20.67 -19.69 -13.56
CA THR A 44 19.46 -20.07 -14.30
C THR A 44 18.26 -20.20 -13.37
N ALA A 45 18.43 -20.88 -12.23
CA ALA A 45 17.37 -21.02 -11.22
C ALA A 45 16.95 -19.66 -10.65
N VAL A 46 17.91 -18.80 -10.29
CA VAL A 46 17.64 -17.45 -9.78
C VAL A 46 16.98 -16.58 -10.85
N SER A 47 17.45 -16.62 -12.10
CA SER A 47 16.86 -15.88 -13.22
C SER A 47 15.42 -16.31 -13.50
N ALA A 48 15.10 -17.60 -13.41
CA ALA A 48 13.74 -18.10 -13.59
C ALA A 48 12.80 -17.58 -12.50
N ARG A 49 13.25 -17.56 -11.24
CA ARG A 49 12.49 -16.98 -10.12
C ARG A 49 12.29 -15.47 -10.29
N LEU A 50 13.35 -14.74 -10.66
CA LEU A 50 13.26 -13.30 -10.94
C LEU A 50 12.29 -13.00 -12.11
N ASN A 51 12.31 -13.80 -13.19
CA ASN A 51 11.34 -13.70 -14.29
C ASN A 51 9.91 -13.87 -13.78
N GLY A 52 9.64 -14.97 -13.06
CA GLY A 52 8.31 -15.25 -12.52
C GLY A 52 7.76 -14.11 -11.64
N HIS A 53 8.63 -13.40 -10.93
CA HIS A 53 8.22 -12.25 -10.12
C HIS A 53 7.96 -10.97 -10.91
N VAL A 54 8.74 -10.70 -11.96
CA VAL A 54 8.50 -9.52 -12.81
C VAL A 54 7.19 -9.69 -13.56
N ASP A 55 7.01 -10.84 -14.22
CA ASP A 55 5.82 -11.11 -15.02
C ASP A 55 4.57 -11.30 -14.13
N GLY A 56 4.72 -12.00 -12.99
CA GLY A 56 3.66 -12.17 -12.00
C GLY A 56 3.24 -10.85 -11.34
N GLY A 57 4.15 -9.88 -11.22
CA GLY A 57 3.84 -8.55 -10.67
C GLY A 57 2.87 -7.77 -11.54
N GLU A 58 3.09 -7.74 -12.85
CA GLU A 58 2.22 -7.04 -13.80
C GLU A 58 0.82 -7.67 -13.87
N VAL A 59 0.75 -8.99 -13.93
CA VAL A 59 -0.52 -9.74 -13.94
C VAL A 59 -1.29 -9.52 -12.63
N ALA A 60 -0.62 -9.58 -11.49
CA ALA A 60 -1.24 -9.35 -10.19
C ALA A 60 -1.75 -7.90 -10.05
N ASP A 61 -1.00 -6.91 -10.54
CA ASP A 61 -1.43 -5.52 -10.51
C ASP A 61 -2.63 -5.26 -11.45
N ALA A 62 -2.66 -5.89 -12.64
CA ALA A 62 -3.80 -5.82 -13.55
C ALA A 62 -5.06 -6.49 -12.96
N ALA A 63 -4.91 -7.68 -12.40
CA ALA A 63 -6.00 -8.39 -11.72
C ALA A 63 -6.56 -7.57 -10.54
N ARG A 64 -5.67 -6.95 -9.74
CA ARG A 64 -6.08 -6.08 -8.64
C ARG A 64 -6.87 -4.86 -9.11
N ARG A 65 -6.43 -4.18 -10.17
CA ARG A 65 -7.17 -3.04 -10.72
C ARG A 65 -8.57 -3.46 -11.16
N THR A 66 -8.66 -4.60 -11.83
CA THR A 66 -9.94 -5.18 -12.26
C THR A 66 -10.86 -5.44 -11.06
N GLN A 67 -10.34 -6.04 -10.00
CA GLN A 67 -11.12 -6.33 -8.79
C GLN A 67 -11.55 -5.09 -8.01
N LEU A 68 -10.73 -4.03 -8.02
CA LEU A 68 -11.13 -2.75 -7.40
C LEU A 68 -12.26 -2.10 -8.19
N VAL A 69 -12.19 -2.11 -9.52
CA VAL A 69 -13.28 -1.60 -10.37
C VAL A 69 -14.57 -2.40 -10.13
N GLN A 70 -14.48 -3.73 -10.08
CA GLN A 70 -15.64 -4.58 -9.79
C GLN A 70 -16.23 -4.32 -8.39
N LEU A 71 -15.37 -4.05 -7.40
CA LEU A 71 -15.82 -3.67 -6.07
C LEU A 71 -16.55 -2.33 -6.09
N ASP A 72 -15.97 -1.32 -6.75
CA ASP A 72 -16.57 0.01 -6.84
C ASP A 72 -17.92 -0.05 -7.58
N GLU A 73 -18.01 -0.80 -8.69
CA GLU A 73 -19.27 -1.01 -9.44
C GLU A 73 -20.34 -1.71 -8.59
N ALA A 74 -19.98 -2.77 -7.87
CA ALA A 74 -20.92 -3.49 -7.02
C ALA A 74 -21.39 -2.66 -5.80
N ASP A 75 -20.51 -1.82 -5.26
CA ASP A 75 -20.83 -0.89 -4.16
C ASP A 75 -21.79 0.20 -4.66
N ASP A 76 -21.52 0.79 -5.84
CA ASP A 76 -22.39 1.79 -6.48
C ASP A 76 -23.82 1.26 -6.71
N ASP A 77 -23.98 -0.04 -6.98
CA ASP A 77 -25.30 -0.67 -7.10
C ASP A 77 -26.04 -0.76 -5.75
N VAL A 78 -25.35 -1.10 -4.66
CA VAL A 78 -25.93 -1.07 -3.29
C VAL A 78 -26.39 0.34 -2.95
N ASP A 79 -25.53 1.32 -3.21
CA ASP A 79 -25.74 2.75 -3.05
C ASP A 79 -26.99 3.23 -3.81
N THR A 80 -27.14 2.75 -5.04
CA THR A 80 -28.26 3.07 -5.94
C THR A 80 -29.58 2.54 -5.40
N TRP A 81 -29.60 1.30 -4.91
CA TRP A 81 -30.81 0.70 -4.36
C TRP A 81 -31.18 1.28 -2.99
N LEU A 82 -30.20 1.56 -2.14
CA LEU A 82 -30.39 2.26 -0.87
C LEU A 82 -31.10 3.61 -1.11
N ARG A 83 -30.58 4.44 -2.03
CA ARG A 83 -31.21 5.72 -2.41
C ARG A 83 -32.63 5.53 -2.95
N HIS A 84 -32.86 4.58 -3.85
CA HIS A 84 -34.19 4.35 -4.42
C HIS A 84 -35.23 4.00 -3.36
N VAL A 85 -34.91 3.06 -2.46
CA VAL A 85 -35.86 2.58 -1.45
C VAL A 85 -36.10 3.64 -0.39
N GLU A 86 -35.05 4.28 0.12
CA GLU A 86 -35.17 5.33 1.13
C GLU A 86 -35.96 6.53 0.59
N SER A 87 -35.62 7.03 -0.60
CA SER A 87 -36.33 8.17 -1.19
C SER A 87 -37.78 7.85 -1.54
N TYR A 88 -38.09 6.61 -1.93
CA TYR A 88 -39.48 6.18 -2.12
C TYR A 88 -40.29 6.30 -0.83
N LEU A 89 -39.73 5.80 0.29
CA LEU A 89 -40.39 5.91 1.59
C LEU A 89 -40.50 7.34 2.06
N GLU A 90 -39.49 8.18 1.82
CA GLU A 90 -39.54 9.61 2.13
C GLU A 90 -40.71 10.29 1.39
N VAL A 91 -40.85 10.03 0.09
CA VAL A 91 -41.94 10.60 -0.72
C VAL A 91 -43.31 10.12 -0.23
N GLU A 92 -43.46 8.83 0.08
CA GLU A 92 -44.70 8.28 0.65
C GLU A 92 -45.01 8.88 2.03
N ALA A 93 -43.98 9.06 2.86
CA ALA A 93 -44.09 9.69 4.19
C ALA A 93 -44.45 11.18 4.12
N LEU A 94 -44.23 11.85 3.00
CA LEU A 94 -44.53 13.28 2.81
C LEU A 94 -45.82 13.55 2.03
N ARG A 95 -46.57 12.50 1.64
CA ARG A 95 -47.86 12.68 0.98
C ARG A 95 -48.81 13.54 1.83
N ARG A 96 -49.42 14.54 1.17
CA ARG A 96 -50.37 15.48 1.81
C ARG A 96 -51.71 14.85 2.17
N THR A 97 -52.02 13.70 1.56
CA THR A 97 -53.31 13.01 1.64
C THR A 97 -53.05 11.52 1.83
N GLY A 98 -53.80 10.88 2.72
CA GLY A 98 -53.75 9.44 2.96
C GLY A 98 -53.47 9.08 4.42
N ASP A 99 -54.06 7.98 4.87
CA ASP A 99 -54.10 7.60 6.29
C ASP A 99 -52.83 6.86 6.75
N LEU A 100 -51.92 6.55 5.82
CA LEU A 100 -50.72 5.74 6.07
C LEU A 100 -49.48 6.56 6.43
N GLN A 101 -49.55 7.90 6.37
CA GLN A 101 -48.37 8.77 6.52
C GLN A 101 -47.57 8.50 7.80
N GLY A 102 -48.26 8.33 8.94
CA GLY A 102 -47.63 8.03 10.22
C GLY A 102 -46.96 6.65 10.23
N ALA A 103 -47.59 5.64 9.62
CA ALA A 103 -47.05 4.29 9.52
C ALA A 103 -45.81 4.23 8.62
N VAL A 104 -45.81 4.97 7.50
CA VAL A 104 -44.64 5.05 6.59
C VAL A 104 -43.49 5.78 7.26
N LYS A 105 -43.74 6.87 7.99
CA LYS A 105 -42.69 7.57 8.77
C LYS A 105 -42.06 6.65 9.82
N ALA A 106 -42.87 5.88 10.53
CA ALA A 106 -42.37 4.92 11.50
C ALA A 106 -41.54 3.81 10.83
N LEU A 107 -42.02 3.28 9.70
CA LEU A 107 -41.29 2.30 8.89
C LEU A 107 -39.95 2.85 8.40
N GLN A 108 -39.92 4.05 7.82
CA GLN A 108 -38.70 4.70 7.34
C GLN A 108 -37.71 4.91 8.49
N ALA A 109 -38.15 5.45 9.63
CA ALA A 109 -37.27 5.69 10.78
C ALA A 109 -36.70 4.39 11.38
N GLN A 110 -37.43 3.27 11.26
CA GLN A 110 -36.97 1.96 11.75
C GLN A 110 -36.06 1.24 10.76
N ALA A 111 -36.35 1.31 9.45
CA ALA A 111 -35.53 0.72 8.41
C ALA A 111 -34.25 1.52 8.15
N PHE A 112 -34.34 2.85 8.24
CA PHE A 112 -33.28 3.81 7.91
C PHE A 112 -33.03 4.80 9.06
N PRO A 113 -32.58 4.35 10.25
CA PRO A 113 -32.39 5.23 11.40
C PRO A 113 -31.38 6.35 11.14
N ASP A 114 -30.36 6.05 10.34
CA ASP A 114 -29.29 7.00 9.95
C ASP A 114 -29.52 7.57 8.53
N GLY A 115 -30.70 7.34 7.94
CA GLY A 115 -31.03 7.76 6.57
C GLY A 115 -30.02 7.24 5.54
N LEU A 116 -29.41 8.16 4.79
CA LEU A 116 -28.43 7.87 3.75
C LEU A 116 -26.97 8.05 4.21
N GLU A 117 -26.71 8.28 5.51
CA GLU A 117 -25.35 8.43 6.03
C GLU A 117 -24.41 7.25 5.72
N PRO A 118 -24.85 5.98 5.74
CA PRO A 118 -23.98 4.83 5.48
C PRO A 118 -23.44 4.71 4.06
N ILE A 119 -23.92 5.53 3.13
CA ILE A 119 -23.40 5.62 1.76
C ILE A 119 -21.90 5.91 1.79
N ARG A 120 -21.12 5.09 1.07
CA ARG A 120 -19.64 5.17 1.03
C ARG A 120 -18.98 4.89 2.38
N ALA A 121 -19.68 4.26 3.31
CA ALA A 121 -19.04 3.72 4.50
C ALA A 121 -18.09 2.58 4.09
N TYR A 122 -17.43 1.99 5.08
CA TYR A 122 -16.70 0.78 4.81
C TYR A 122 -17.68 -0.32 4.35
N VAL A 123 -17.43 -0.93 3.17
CA VAL A 123 -18.37 -1.84 2.49
C VAL A 123 -19.05 -2.87 3.41
N PRO A 124 -18.35 -3.61 4.30
CA PRO A 124 -19.01 -4.50 5.26
C PRO A 124 -20.00 -3.83 6.22
N ASP A 125 -19.73 -2.59 6.63
CA ASP A 125 -20.60 -1.83 7.53
C ASP A 125 -21.84 -1.31 6.78
N GLU A 126 -21.66 -0.82 5.55
CA GLU A 126 -22.76 -0.41 4.66
C GLU A 126 -23.68 -1.60 4.34
N ASN A 127 -23.11 -2.73 3.92
CA ASN A 127 -23.88 -3.94 3.61
C ASN A 127 -24.64 -4.46 4.84
N ARG A 128 -24.04 -4.37 6.03
CA ARG A 128 -24.72 -4.71 7.29
C ARG A 128 -25.91 -3.78 7.58
N TYR A 129 -25.74 -2.48 7.35
CA TYR A 129 -26.83 -1.51 7.48
C TYR A 129 -27.96 -1.85 6.50
N CYS A 130 -27.64 -2.04 5.22
CA CYS A 130 -28.61 -2.36 4.18
C CYS A 130 -29.38 -3.66 4.45
N ARG A 131 -28.71 -4.71 4.96
CA ARG A 131 -29.40 -5.94 5.38
C ARG A 131 -30.35 -5.73 6.55
N THR A 132 -29.99 -4.85 7.48
CA THR A 132 -30.87 -4.51 8.61
C THR A 132 -32.13 -3.82 8.08
N ALA A 133 -31.97 -2.86 7.16
CA ALA A 133 -33.10 -2.21 6.49
C ALA A 133 -33.99 -3.21 5.74
N LEU A 134 -33.41 -4.11 4.93
CA LEU A 134 -34.15 -5.17 4.24
C LEU A 134 -34.92 -6.09 5.19
N SER A 135 -34.33 -6.43 6.34
CA SER A 135 -34.99 -7.24 7.37
C SER A 135 -36.22 -6.54 7.96
N VAL A 136 -36.11 -5.23 8.22
CA VAL A 136 -37.26 -4.41 8.67
C VAL A 136 -38.32 -4.37 7.57
N LEU A 137 -37.96 -4.04 6.33
CA LEU A 137 -38.91 -3.95 5.22
C LEU A 137 -39.60 -5.28 4.89
N GLY A 138 -38.91 -6.40 5.12
CA GLY A 138 -39.44 -7.76 4.95
C GLY A 138 -40.19 -8.31 6.17
N SER A 139 -40.30 -7.55 7.27
CA SER A 139 -40.91 -8.05 8.50
C SER A 139 -42.44 -8.19 8.37
N ALA A 140 -43.01 -9.18 9.05
CA ALA A 140 -44.46 -9.38 9.06
C ALA A 140 -45.21 -8.19 9.70
N GLU A 141 -44.55 -7.45 10.60
CA GLU A 141 -45.10 -6.25 11.24
C GLU A 141 -45.35 -5.13 10.24
N HIS A 142 -44.45 -4.95 9.27
CA HIS A 142 -44.52 -3.86 8.30
C HIS A 142 -45.12 -4.28 6.95
N ALA A 143 -45.34 -5.59 6.72
CA ALA A 143 -45.93 -6.11 5.49
C ALA A 143 -47.24 -5.42 5.05
N PRO A 144 -48.21 -5.11 5.95
CA PRO A 144 -49.42 -4.38 5.56
C PRO A 144 -49.12 -2.98 5.00
N THR A 145 -48.19 -2.26 5.63
CA THR A 145 -47.78 -0.91 5.20
C THR A 145 -47.06 -0.96 3.86
N VAL A 146 -46.09 -1.87 3.71
CA VAL A 146 -45.30 -2.09 2.48
C VAL A 146 -46.21 -2.43 1.29
N LEU A 147 -47.19 -3.32 1.50
CA LEU A 147 -48.17 -3.67 0.48
C LEU A 147 -49.08 -2.49 0.12
N ALA A 148 -49.54 -1.73 1.11
CA ALA A 148 -50.47 -0.62 0.90
C ALA A 148 -49.83 0.55 0.14
N ILE A 149 -48.55 0.85 0.41
CA ILE A 149 -47.77 1.84 -0.35
C ILE A 149 -47.26 1.32 -1.68
N ARG A 150 -47.48 0.04 -1.99
CA ARG A 150 -47.05 -0.61 -3.25
C ARG A 150 -45.54 -0.49 -3.50
N LEU A 151 -44.74 -0.63 -2.46
CA LEU A 151 -43.29 -0.69 -2.62
C LEU A 151 -42.94 -1.87 -3.54
N PRO A 152 -42.21 -1.66 -4.64
CA PRO A 152 -41.91 -2.73 -5.58
C PRO A 152 -41.03 -3.82 -4.95
N SER A 153 -41.51 -5.06 -4.89
CA SER A 153 -40.81 -6.19 -4.28
C SER A 153 -39.55 -6.60 -5.04
N ASP A 154 -39.54 -6.35 -6.35
CA ASP A 154 -38.42 -6.54 -7.26
C ASP A 154 -37.26 -5.59 -6.93
N TRP A 155 -37.52 -4.40 -6.39
CA TRP A 155 -36.46 -3.51 -5.91
C TRP A 155 -35.75 -4.09 -4.68
N LEU A 156 -36.51 -4.64 -3.72
CA LEU A 156 -35.93 -5.28 -2.54
C LEU A 156 -35.13 -6.53 -2.91
N THR A 157 -35.58 -7.27 -3.93
CA THR A 157 -34.87 -8.45 -4.46
C THR A 157 -33.56 -8.05 -5.15
N GLN A 158 -33.59 -7.00 -5.98
CA GLN A 158 -32.40 -6.48 -6.65
C GLN A 158 -31.40 -5.89 -5.65
N TRP A 159 -31.88 -5.18 -4.62
CA TRP A 159 -31.03 -4.66 -3.57
C TRP A 159 -30.34 -5.77 -2.77
N ALA A 160 -31.07 -6.82 -2.40
CA ALA A 160 -30.48 -7.99 -1.74
C ALA A 160 -29.40 -8.65 -2.61
N ALA A 161 -29.63 -8.77 -3.92
CA ALA A 161 -28.65 -9.32 -4.85
C ALA A 161 -27.40 -8.43 -4.96
N ALA A 162 -27.57 -7.11 -5.02
CA ALA A 162 -26.46 -6.15 -5.05
C ALA A 162 -25.58 -6.24 -3.80
N ILE A 163 -26.18 -6.43 -2.61
CA ILE A 163 -25.43 -6.62 -1.36
C ILE A 163 -24.56 -7.89 -1.43
N GLU A 164 -25.13 -9.01 -1.91
CA GLU A 164 -24.36 -10.26 -2.05
C GLU A 164 -23.23 -10.13 -3.07
N GLU A 165 -23.44 -9.41 -4.16
CA GLU A 165 -22.42 -9.13 -5.17
C GLU A 165 -21.30 -8.22 -4.62
N SER A 166 -21.65 -7.14 -3.92
CA SER A 166 -20.71 -6.24 -3.23
C SER A 166 -19.84 -7.00 -2.22
N GLU A 167 -20.42 -7.90 -1.43
CA GLU A 167 -19.64 -8.74 -0.50
C GLU A 167 -18.71 -9.73 -1.20
N ALA A 168 -19.18 -10.36 -2.28
CA ALA A 168 -18.37 -11.27 -3.07
C ALA A 168 -17.18 -10.52 -3.71
N ALA A 169 -17.41 -9.33 -4.26
CA ALA A 169 -16.38 -8.46 -4.81
C ALA A 169 -15.38 -8.02 -3.73
N PHE A 170 -15.87 -7.64 -2.55
CA PHE A 170 -15.04 -7.25 -1.41
C PHE A 170 -14.14 -8.39 -0.94
N ALA A 171 -14.70 -9.61 -0.83
CA ALA A 171 -13.94 -10.81 -0.47
C ALA A 171 -12.88 -11.14 -1.53
N ALA A 172 -13.19 -11.01 -2.82
CA ALA A 172 -12.25 -11.24 -3.91
C ALA A 172 -11.08 -10.23 -3.89
N ALA A 173 -11.39 -8.94 -3.74
CA ALA A 173 -10.39 -7.87 -3.63
C ALA A 173 -9.48 -8.06 -2.39
N SER A 174 -10.06 -8.45 -1.26
CA SER A 174 -9.32 -8.76 -0.03
C SER A 174 -8.38 -9.95 -0.19
N LYS A 175 -8.85 -11.03 -0.82
CA LYS A 175 -8.04 -12.22 -1.11
C LYS A 175 -6.85 -11.90 -2.01
N ALA A 176 -7.05 -11.08 -3.04
CA ALA A 176 -5.96 -10.67 -3.92
C ALA A 176 -4.90 -9.82 -3.22
N ARG A 177 -5.30 -8.97 -2.27
CA ARG A 177 -4.37 -8.22 -1.42
C ARG A 177 -3.47 -9.15 -0.61
N LEU A 178 -4.00 -10.24 -0.05
CA LEU A 178 -3.22 -11.25 0.67
C LEU A 178 -2.29 -12.04 -0.25
N ALA A 179 -2.74 -12.43 -1.45
CA ALA A 179 -1.88 -13.11 -2.42
C ALA A 179 -0.64 -12.27 -2.80
N ARG A 180 -0.81 -10.94 -2.89
CA ARG A 180 0.30 -10.01 -3.17
C ARG A 180 1.35 -10.02 -2.07
N SER A 181 0.96 -10.06 -0.79
CA SER A 181 1.95 -10.03 0.31
C SER A 181 2.85 -11.27 0.29
N GLN A 182 2.29 -12.43 -0.05
CA GLN A 182 3.03 -13.68 -0.22
C GLN A 182 3.98 -13.60 -1.43
N HIS A 183 3.49 -13.09 -2.58
CA HIS A 183 4.32 -12.91 -3.77
C HIS A 183 5.50 -11.95 -3.54
N VAL A 184 5.30 -10.88 -2.76
CA VAL A 184 6.36 -9.93 -2.40
C VAL A 184 7.45 -10.59 -1.54
N ASN A 185 7.08 -11.47 -0.61
CA ASN A 185 8.06 -12.17 0.24
C ASN A 185 8.94 -13.12 -0.59
N HIS A 186 8.34 -13.94 -1.46
CA HIS A 186 9.12 -14.80 -2.37
C HIS A 186 10.05 -14.00 -3.29
N ALA A 187 9.64 -12.79 -3.71
CA ALA A 187 10.47 -11.92 -4.52
C ALA A 187 11.69 -11.37 -3.75
N LEU A 188 11.57 -11.14 -2.44
CA LEU A 188 12.71 -10.73 -1.60
C LEU A 188 13.74 -11.85 -1.48
N ASP A 189 13.28 -13.10 -1.36
CA ASP A 189 14.15 -14.27 -1.30
C ASP A 189 14.98 -14.42 -2.59
N ALA A 190 14.34 -14.29 -3.76
CA ALA A 190 15.03 -14.36 -5.06
C ALA A 190 16.09 -13.26 -5.24
N GLN A 191 15.86 -12.05 -4.71
CA GLN A 191 16.86 -10.98 -4.71
C GLN A 191 18.03 -11.30 -3.79
N GLY A 192 17.77 -11.87 -2.62
CA GLY A 192 18.79 -12.34 -1.68
C GLY A 192 19.71 -13.39 -2.32
N GLU A 193 19.10 -14.39 -2.95
CA GLU A 193 19.81 -15.45 -3.68
C GLU A 193 20.68 -14.89 -4.81
N PHE A 194 20.14 -13.97 -5.62
CA PHE A 194 20.91 -13.31 -6.67
C PHE A 194 22.15 -12.60 -6.10
N VAL A 195 21.97 -11.82 -5.04
CA VAL A 195 23.08 -11.08 -4.40
C VAL A 195 24.14 -12.04 -3.88
N GLU A 196 23.74 -13.20 -3.35
CA GLU A 196 24.68 -14.22 -2.89
C GLU A 196 25.44 -14.87 -4.05
N VAL A 197 24.73 -15.36 -5.08
CA VAL A 197 25.34 -16.02 -6.25
C VAL A 197 26.27 -15.06 -6.99
N ALA A 198 25.84 -13.82 -7.24
CA ALA A 198 26.67 -12.80 -7.89
C ALA A 198 27.91 -12.44 -7.06
N ARG A 199 27.82 -12.45 -5.73
CA ARG A 199 28.96 -12.22 -4.83
C ARG A 199 29.94 -13.39 -4.86
N ARG A 200 29.44 -14.63 -4.90
CA ARG A 200 30.26 -15.84 -5.01
C ARG A 200 30.97 -15.89 -6.37
N LEU A 201 30.25 -15.68 -7.47
CA LEU A 201 30.80 -15.62 -8.82
C LEU A 201 31.91 -14.57 -8.93
N ARG A 202 31.65 -13.35 -8.46
CA ARG A 202 32.65 -12.28 -8.47
C ARG A 202 33.92 -12.65 -7.70
N ARG A 203 33.78 -13.21 -6.49
CA ARG A 203 34.94 -13.63 -5.70
C ARG A 203 35.74 -14.71 -6.43
N TYR A 204 35.04 -15.71 -6.98
CA TYR A 204 35.65 -16.80 -7.71
C TYR A 204 36.45 -16.29 -8.91
N VAL A 205 35.83 -15.52 -9.81
CA VAL A 205 36.49 -14.97 -11.00
C VAL A 205 37.69 -14.08 -10.63
N GLN A 206 37.58 -13.27 -9.58
CA GLN A 206 38.69 -12.43 -9.11
C GLN A 206 39.84 -13.23 -8.49
N SER A 207 39.57 -14.41 -7.92
CA SER A 207 40.58 -15.30 -7.35
C SER A 207 41.20 -16.27 -8.37
N ARG A 208 40.61 -16.39 -9.57
CA ARG A 208 40.98 -17.37 -10.60
C ARG A 208 42.32 -17.09 -11.26
N ALA A 209 42.73 -15.83 -11.34
CA ALA A 209 43.94 -15.40 -12.05
C ALA A 209 44.90 -14.64 -11.12
N SER A 210 46.19 -14.97 -11.21
CA SER A 210 47.22 -14.11 -10.66
C SER A 210 47.22 -12.77 -11.40
N SER A 211 47.55 -11.67 -10.72
CA SER A 211 47.68 -10.35 -11.36
C SER A 211 48.69 -10.30 -12.51
N ARG A 212 49.55 -11.31 -12.61
CA ARG A 212 50.54 -11.47 -13.69
C ARG A 212 49.95 -12.09 -14.96
N ASP A 213 48.82 -12.80 -14.86
CA ASP A 213 48.12 -13.41 -16.01
C ASP A 213 47.07 -12.45 -16.58
N LYS A 214 47.56 -11.51 -17.39
CA LYS A 214 46.74 -10.44 -17.97
C LYS A 214 45.60 -10.96 -18.84
N ALA A 215 45.78 -12.11 -19.52
CA ALA A 215 44.76 -12.68 -20.39
C ALA A 215 43.56 -13.20 -19.59
N ARG A 216 43.82 -13.96 -18.51
CA ARG A 216 42.74 -14.44 -17.63
C ARG A 216 42.08 -13.33 -16.82
N VAL A 217 42.83 -12.28 -16.46
CA VAL A 217 42.26 -11.08 -15.82
C VAL A 217 41.30 -10.37 -16.78
N ALA A 218 41.69 -10.15 -18.03
CA ALA A 218 40.83 -9.52 -19.04
C ALA A 218 39.56 -10.33 -19.33
N GLU A 219 39.69 -11.66 -19.45
CA GLU A 219 38.54 -12.56 -19.56
C GLU A 219 37.61 -12.44 -18.34
N GLY A 220 38.17 -12.41 -17.13
CA GLY A 220 37.40 -12.21 -15.90
C GLY A 220 36.68 -10.87 -15.83
N GLU A 221 37.30 -9.80 -16.33
CA GLU A 221 36.66 -8.49 -16.44
C GLU A 221 35.51 -8.49 -17.44
N MET A 222 35.67 -9.17 -18.59
CA MET A 222 34.60 -9.36 -19.57
C MET A 222 33.42 -10.15 -18.98
N LEU A 223 33.69 -11.28 -18.32
CA LEU A 223 32.68 -12.13 -17.69
C LEU A 223 31.89 -11.38 -16.61
N LEU A 224 32.54 -10.49 -15.86
CA LEU A 224 31.91 -9.69 -14.81
C LEU A 224 31.39 -8.34 -15.29
N SER A 225 31.55 -8.00 -16.58
CA SER A 225 31.07 -6.73 -17.13
C SER A 225 29.56 -6.50 -16.90
N PRO A 226 28.67 -7.52 -17.02
CA PRO A 226 27.25 -7.35 -16.74
C PRO A 226 26.95 -6.93 -15.30
N LEU A 227 27.79 -7.30 -14.34
CA LEU A 227 27.66 -6.90 -12.94
C LEU A 227 28.33 -5.55 -12.65
N THR A 228 29.52 -5.33 -13.21
CA THR A 228 30.37 -4.20 -12.80
C THR A 228 29.96 -2.88 -13.45
N VAL A 229 29.44 -2.91 -14.69
CA VAL A 229 29.00 -1.70 -15.39
C VAL A 229 27.78 -1.06 -14.72
N PRO A 230 26.67 -1.80 -14.44
CA PRO A 230 25.53 -1.23 -13.73
C PRO A 230 25.88 -0.74 -12.32
N LEU A 231 26.74 -1.46 -11.59
CA LEU A 231 27.19 -1.04 -10.26
C LEU A 231 28.03 0.24 -10.29
N LYS A 232 28.86 0.43 -11.33
CA LYS A 232 29.60 1.68 -11.53
C LYS A 232 28.63 2.84 -11.79
N LYS A 233 27.63 2.63 -12.66
CA LYS A 233 26.57 3.61 -12.94
C LYS A 233 25.81 4.04 -11.67
N LEU A 234 25.38 3.08 -10.85
CA LEU A 234 24.72 3.37 -9.57
C LEU A 234 25.60 4.18 -8.61
N ARG A 235 26.91 3.90 -8.58
CA ARG A 235 27.86 4.65 -7.75
C ARG A 235 28.07 6.07 -8.27
N THR A 236 28.17 6.26 -9.58
CA THR A 236 28.34 7.59 -10.18
C THR A 236 27.09 8.44 -9.98
N GLU A 237 25.90 7.87 -10.14
CA GLU A 237 24.63 8.57 -9.88
C GLU A 237 24.47 8.93 -8.40
N ALA A 238 24.80 8.02 -7.48
CA ALA A 238 24.78 8.29 -6.05
C ALA A 238 25.74 9.42 -5.66
N ARG A 239 26.94 9.45 -6.25
CA ARG A 239 27.91 10.54 -6.05
C ARG A 239 27.38 11.86 -6.62
N ALA A 240 26.81 11.85 -7.82
CA ALA A 240 26.22 13.05 -8.41
C ALA A 240 25.09 13.62 -7.52
N ARG A 241 24.19 12.77 -7.02
CA ARG A 241 23.13 13.20 -6.08
C ARG A 241 23.69 13.73 -4.76
N ALA A 242 24.74 13.12 -4.22
CA ALA A 242 25.41 13.62 -3.02
C ALA A 242 26.01 15.02 -3.25
N THR A 243 26.70 15.23 -4.38
CA THR A 243 27.25 16.56 -4.72
C THR A 243 26.18 17.62 -4.96
N LEU A 244 25.02 17.25 -5.51
CA LEU A 244 23.89 18.18 -5.66
C LEU A 244 23.28 18.56 -4.32
N ARG A 245 23.15 17.61 -3.39
CA ARG A 245 22.67 17.87 -2.02
C ARG A 245 23.65 18.75 -1.24
N GLU A 246 24.94 18.49 -1.39
CA GLU A 246 26.00 19.28 -0.76
C GLU A 246 26.03 20.72 -1.31
N LYS A 247 25.93 20.89 -2.63
CA LYS A 247 25.78 22.21 -3.26
C LYS A 247 24.52 22.93 -2.81
N ALA A 248 23.38 22.24 -2.73
CA ALA A 248 22.13 22.83 -2.24
C ALA A 248 22.24 23.27 -0.77
N ALA A 249 22.87 22.46 0.08
CA ALA A 249 23.12 22.80 1.48
C ALA A 249 24.09 23.99 1.63
N GLN A 250 25.15 24.07 0.82
CA GLN A 250 26.08 25.21 0.78
C GLN A 250 25.39 26.49 0.27
N THR A 251 24.48 26.38 -0.70
CA THR A 251 23.73 27.53 -1.22
C THR A 251 22.73 28.07 -0.17
N MET A 252 22.10 27.18 0.61
CA MET A 252 21.23 27.58 1.73
C MET A 252 22.02 28.19 2.90
N SER A 253 23.22 27.68 3.19
CA SER A 253 24.11 28.26 4.20
C SER A 253 24.65 29.63 3.79
N ALA A 254 25.00 29.83 2.51
CA ALA A 254 25.42 31.14 2.00
C ALA A 254 24.28 32.18 1.98
N GLY A 255 23.03 31.73 1.74
CA GLY A 255 21.84 32.58 1.85
C GLY A 255 21.51 33.04 3.27
N GLN A 256 21.87 32.26 4.29
CA GLN A 256 21.75 32.66 5.70
C GLN A 256 22.82 33.67 6.13
N VAL A 257 24.05 33.57 5.62
CA VAL A 257 25.13 34.53 5.95
C VAL A 257 24.91 35.89 5.28
N ALA A 258 24.24 35.96 4.12
CA ALA A 258 23.92 37.22 3.46
C ALA A 258 22.78 38.04 4.13
N LEU A 259 22.05 37.43 5.07
CA LEU A 259 21.00 38.10 5.87
C LEU A 259 21.55 38.64 7.21
N GLU A 260 22.81 38.35 7.56
CA GLU A 260 23.45 38.82 8.79
C GLU A 260 24.70 39.66 8.47
N GLY A 261 24.49 40.94 8.21
CA GLY A 261 25.55 41.95 8.34
C GLY A 261 25.06 43.35 7.98
N PRO A 262 25.66 44.42 8.54
CA PRO A 262 25.86 44.72 9.96
C PRO A 262 25.01 45.94 10.36
N THR A 263 24.21 45.87 11.42
CA THR A 263 23.56 47.06 11.99
C THR A 263 24.53 47.81 12.88
N GLU A 264 25.03 48.94 12.37
CA GLU A 264 25.63 50.02 13.14
C GLU A 264 24.64 50.56 14.20
N SER A 265 25.14 50.64 15.44
CA SER A 265 24.98 51.75 16.40
C SER A 265 23.63 52.47 16.48
N ALA A 266 22.87 52.22 17.55
CA ALA A 266 22.11 53.27 18.22
C ALA A 266 21.99 53.00 19.73
N GLU A 267 22.50 53.98 20.44
CA GLU A 267 22.84 54.10 21.85
C GLU A 267 21.61 54.18 22.79
N ALA A 268 21.86 53.82 24.04
CA ALA A 268 20.90 53.66 25.12
C ALA A 268 20.46 55.00 25.75
N ALA A 269 19.20 55.06 26.20
CA ALA A 269 18.76 56.00 27.23
C ALA A 269 17.85 55.29 28.24
N ARG A 270 18.27 55.35 29.51
CA ARG A 270 17.61 54.83 30.71
C ARG A 270 16.44 55.71 31.15
N GLY A 271 15.45 55.08 31.77
CA GLY A 271 14.52 55.72 32.71
C GLY A 271 13.57 54.69 33.33
N PRO A 272 13.55 54.48 34.66
CA PRO A 272 12.62 53.58 35.33
C PRO A 272 11.42 54.36 35.90
N GLU A 273 10.22 53.77 35.92
CA GLU A 273 9.31 53.86 37.08
C GLU A 273 8.08 52.93 36.96
N GLU A 274 7.85 52.25 38.09
CA GLU A 274 6.61 51.83 38.74
C GLU A 274 5.31 51.54 37.97
N GLY A 275 4.65 50.43 38.35
CA GLY A 275 3.19 50.37 38.36
C GLY A 275 2.54 49.03 37.95
N SER A 276 2.40 48.14 38.93
CA SER A 276 1.18 47.38 39.29
C SER A 276 0.35 46.59 38.24
N ALA A 277 0.11 45.32 38.59
CA ALA A 277 -1.01 44.43 38.20
C ALA A 277 -1.14 44.08 36.70
N ASP A 278 -1.53 42.90 36.25
CA ASP A 278 -2.37 41.86 36.82
C ASP A 278 -2.20 40.56 35.98
N ARG A 279 -2.45 39.40 36.60
CA ARG A 279 -2.81 38.07 36.02
C ARG A 279 -1.82 37.36 35.07
N VAL A 280 -1.23 36.21 35.46
CA VAL A 280 -1.84 34.83 35.53
C VAL A 280 -2.19 34.36 34.10
N SER A 281 -1.64 33.29 33.51
CA SER A 281 -0.98 32.09 34.02
C SER A 281 0.10 31.59 33.04
N GLY A 282 1.19 31.12 33.62
CA GLY A 282 2.18 30.27 32.99
C GLY A 282 1.74 28.80 32.87
N PRO A 283 2.67 27.90 32.51
CA PRO A 283 2.39 26.81 31.57
C PRO A 283 2.64 25.40 32.18
N VAL A 284 2.66 24.42 31.28
CA VAL A 284 3.41 23.15 31.33
C VAL A 284 2.70 21.95 31.99
N SER A 285 2.66 20.85 31.24
CA SER A 285 3.27 19.55 31.60
C SER A 285 2.36 18.33 31.50
N SER A 286 2.59 17.56 30.44
CA SER A 286 2.85 16.12 30.43
C SER A 286 2.54 15.28 31.69
N ARG A 287 1.64 14.29 31.56
CA ARG A 287 1.87 12.87 31.91
C ARG A 287 0.68 11.95 31.56
N ALA A 288 0.97 10.82 30.92
CA ALA A 288 0.14 9.59 30.87
C ALA A 288 0.26 8.80 32.20
N PRO A 289 -0.27 7.56 32.38
CA PRO A 289 -1.26 6.76 31.63
C PRO A 289 -2.44 6.24 32.52
N VAL A 290 -3.52 5.76 31.89
CA VAL A 290 -4.69 5.18 32.59
C VAL A 290 -4.54 3.67 32.79
N SER A 291 -4.87 3.27 34.02
CA SER A 291 -4.72 1.98 34.66
C SER A 291 -5.84 0.99 34.28
N THR A 292 -5.43 -0.24 33.98
CA THR A 292 -6.25 -1.46 33.96
C THR A 292 -6.81 -1.79 35.34
N LYS A 293 -8.14 -1.99 35.45
CA LYS A 293 -8.77 -2.77 36.52
C LYS A 293 -9.92 -3.60 35.98
N ALA A 294 -9.75 -4.91 35.99
CA ALA A 294 -10.82 -5.90 35.97
C ALA A 294 -11.20 -6.24 37.43
N PRO A 295 -12.45 -6.69 37.68
CA PRO A 295 -12.70 -7.61 38.78
C PRO A 295 -13.24 -8.96 38.30
N LEU A 296 -12.65 -10.01 38.90
CA LEU A 296 -13.16 -11.37 39.01
C LEU A 296 -14.31 -11.43 40.03
N SER A 297 -15.31 -12.29 39.79
CA SER A 297 -15.99 -13.24 40.72
C SER A 297 -17.23 -13.80 40.01
N GLN A 298 -17.23 -15.03 39.52
CA GLN A 298 -17.58 -16.30 40.19
C GLN A 298 -19.02 -16.40 40.75
N SER A 299 -19.83 -17.21 40.04
CA SER A 299 -20.68 -18.32 40.52
C SER A 299 -21.91 -18.08 41.41
N ALA A 300 -23.10 -18.21 40.79
CA ALA A 300 -24.27 -19.11 41.07
C ALA A 300 -24.85 -19.26 42.51
N PRO A 301 -26.00 -19.95 42.74
CA PRO A 301 -27.16 -20.30 41.90
C PRO A 301 -28.54 -19.88 42.53
N LEU A 302 -29.62 -20.00 41.75
CA LEU A 302 -30.93 -20.59 42.13
C LEU A 302 -31.71 -20.92 40.84
#